data_AF-A0A854XB40-F1
#
_entry.id   AF-A0A854XB40-F1
#
_cell.length_a   1.000
_cell.length_b   1.000
_cell.length_c   1.000
_cell.angle_alpha   90.00
_cell.angle_beta   90.00
_cell.angle_gamma   90.00
#
_symmetry.space_group_name_H-M   'P 1'
#
loop_
_entity.id
_entity.type
_entity.pdbx_description
1 polymer ?
#
loop_
_entity_poly.entity_id
_entity_poly.type
_entity_poly.pdbx_seq_one_letter_code
_entity_poly.pdbx_strand_id
1 'polypeptide(L)'
;MSLRLLFVLLCYLAGAAHAEPARTPPPKAYLTLIIDDLGQNLPRDRRVLALPGPVTTAIMPDTPHATEFAREAHRAGKIVILHMPMDPATGPYAWHPELPLEELQKRLDAAFKMVPYTAGINNHMGSRMTAQPVAMAWLMGELQRRHKFFVDSRTSAQTVAAQQAQKIDLASVSRDVFLDDERTEAAIFNQLQTAISLARKQGSAVMIGHPYPQTLAVLERELPKVKAQGIEWIDIKQMISVRSNKATAAHGKNGIYR
;
A
#
# COMPACT_ATOMS: atom_id res chain seq x y z
N MET A 1 61.23 23.72 -65.34
CA MET A 1 60.48 22.57 -64.80
C MET A 1 60.26 22.84 -63.31
N SER A 2 59.01 22.80 -62.85
CA SER A 2 58.59 22.80 -61.43
C SER A 2 58.82 24.10 -60.63
N LEU A 3 58.00 24.51 -59.66
CA LEU A 3 56.62 24.22 -59.26
C LEU A 3 56.26 25.30 -58.20
N ARG A 4 54.98 25.68 -58.18
CA ARG A 4 54.28 26.58 -57.23
C ARG A 4 54.58 26.29 -55.76
N LEU A 5 54.35 27.27 -54.86
CA LEU A 5 53.41 27.06 -53.73
C LEU A 5 52.97 28.39 -53.10
N LEU A 6 51.64 28.59 -53.11
CA LEU A 6 50.88 29.67 -52.49
C LEU A 6 50.39 29.16 -51.13
N PHE A 7 50.75 29.80 -50.02
CA PHE A 7 50.25 29.45 -48.69
C PHE A 7 48.88 30.11 -48.45
N VAL A 8 47.82 29.31 -48.44
CA VAL A 8 46.47 29.71 -48.00
C VAL A 8 46.34 29.39 -46.52
N LEU A 9 46.14 30.42 -45.70
CA LEU A 9 45.84 30.30 -44.28
C LEU A 9 44.33 30.02 -44.12
N LEU A 10 43.97 28.78 -43.78
CA LEU A 10 42.58 28.37 -43.55
C LEU A 10 42.30 28.34 -42.04
N CYS A 11 41.42 29.25 -41.58
CA CYS A 11 40.94 29.31 -40.20
C CYS A 11 40.07 28.08 -39.87
N TYR A 12 40.50 27.25 -38.91
CA TYR A 12 39.66 26.23 -38.29
C TYR A 12 38.91 26.82 -37.08
N LEU A 13 37.64 27.16 -37.26
CA LEU A 13 36.69 27.35 -36.15
C LEU A 13 35.93 26.04 -35.95
N ALA A 14 36.43 25.20 -35.06
CA ALA A 14 35.71 24.00 -34.61
C ALA A 14 34.62 24.42 -33.61
N GLY A 15 33.36 24.38 -34.05
CA GLY A 15 32.22 24.52 -33.16
C GLY A 15 32.12 23.32 -32.22
N ALA A 16 32.37 23.53 -30.94
CA ALA A 16 32.07 22.54 -29.91
C ALA A 16 30.56 22.47 -29.69
N ALA A 17 29.91 21.51 -30.34
CA ALA A 17 28.53 21.14 -30.03
C ALA A 17 28.49 20.63 -28.57
N HIS A 18 27.99 21.47 -27.67
CA HIS A 18 27.68 21.05 -26.30
C HIS A 18 26.50 20.09 -26.37
N ALA A 19 26.76 18.79 -26.23
CA ALA A 19 25.72 17.82 -25.98
C ALA A 19 25.07 18.18 -24.63
N GLU A 20 23.79 18.57 -24.65
CA GLU A 20 23.03 18.72 -23.41
C GLU A 20 23.08 17.40 -22.64
N PRO A 21 23.34 17.42 -21.32
CA PRO A 21 23.28 16.22 -20.53
C PRO A 21 21.88 15.60 -20.70
N ALA A 22 21.84 14.35 -21.14
CA ALA A 22 20.60 13.61 -21.30
C ALA A 22 19.80 13.74 -19.99
N ARG A 23 18.65 14.40 -20.05
CA ARG A 23 17.76 14.54 -18.90
C ARG A 23 17.40 13.14 -18.44
N THR A 24 17.94 12.72 -17.30
CA THR A 24 17.54 11.48 -16.65
C THR A 24 16.01 11.55 -16.49
N PRO A 25 15.25 10.58 -17.04
CA PRO A 25 13.81 10.59 -16.85
C PRO A 25 13.52 10.67 -15.35
N PRO A 26 12.51 11.47 -14.93
CA PRO A 26 12.19 11.61 -13.52
C PRO A 26 11.99 10.21 -12.92
N PRO A 27 12.47 9.96 -11.69
CA PRO A 27 12.35 8.66 -11.07
C PRO A 27 10.89 8.24 -11.05
N LYS A 28 10.62 6.97 -11.44
CA LYS A 28 9.27 6.42 -11.42
C LYS A 28 8.69 6.51 -10.01
N ALA A 29 7.47 7.04 -9.92
CA ALA A 29 6.74 7.17 -8.66
C ALA A 29 5.55 6.21 -8.67
N TYR A 30 5.42 5.42 -7.60
CA TYR A 30 4.42 4.36 -7.51
C TYR A 30 3.35 4.67 -6.45
N LEU A 31 2.10 4.29 -6.72
CA LEU A 31 1.01 4.29 -5.74
C LEU A 31 0.38 2.90 -5.65
N THR A 32 -0.07 2.53 -4.45
CA THR A 32 -1.01 1.42 -4.26
C THR A 32 -2.16 1.87 -3.38
N LEU A 33 -3.35 1.34 -3.63
CA LEU A 33 -4.58 1.64 -2.89
C LEU A 33 -5.10 0.39 -2.20
N ILE A 34 -5.43 0.54 -0.92
CA ILE A 34 -6.20 -0.44 -0.14
C ILE A 34 -7.50 0.23 0.28
N ILE A 35 -8.63 -0.49 0.17
CA ILE A 35 -9.91 -0.07 0.74
C ILE A 35 -10.29 -1.02 1.86
N ASP A 36 -10.38 -0.49 3.07
CA ASP A 36 -10.71 -1.17 4.32
C ASP A 36 -12.23 -1.25 4.55
N ASP A 37 -12.64 -1.98 5.60
CA ASP A 37 -14.04 -2.12 6.05
C ASP A 37 -15.05 -2.66 5.00
N LEU A 38 -14.59 -3.48 4.06
CA LEU A 38 -15.45 -4.07 3.03
C LEU A 38 -16.22 -5.29 3.55
N GLY A 39 -17.32 -5.59 2.87
CA GLY A 39 -18.23 -6.70 3.17
C GLY A 39 -19.46 -6.29 3.98
N GLN A 40 -19.65 -4.99 4.24
CA GLN A 40 -20.78 -4.45 5.01
C GLN A 40 -21.99 -4.16 4.13
N ASN A 41 -21.78 -3.64 2.91
CA ASN A 41 -22.86 -3.20 2.04
C ASN A 41 -22.49 -3.48 0.57
N LEU A 42 -23.08 -4.52 -0.02
CA LEU A 42 -22.70 -4.96 -1.36
C LEU A 42 -22.87 -3.88 -2.45
N PRO A 43 -23.98 -3.13 -2.56
CA PRO A 43 -24.10 -2.07 -3.57
C PRO A 43 -22.97 -1.04 -3.49
N ARG A 44 -22.62 -0.58 -2.28
CA ARG A 44 -21.53 0.37 -2.04
C ARG A 44 -20.17 -0.26 -2.31
N ASP A 45 -19.91 -1.44 -1.75
CA ASP A 45 -18.60 -2.09 -1.79
C ASP A 45 -18.27 -2.57 -3.22
N ARG A 46 -19.26 -2.92 -4.04
CA ARG A 46 -19.08 -3.24 -5.47
C ARG A 46 -18.58 -2.06 -6.30
N ARG A 47 -18.76 -0.81 -5.86
CA ARG A 47 -18.13 0.35 -6.51
C ARG A 47 -16.60 0.27 -6.46
N VAL A 48 -16.02 -0.32 -5.40
CA VAL A 48 -14.57 -0.54 -5.29
C VAL A 48 -14.09 -1.51 -6.36
N LEU A 49 -14.89 -2.54 -6.68
CA LEU A 49 -14.55 -3.50 -7.74
C LEU A 49 -14.55 -2.85 -9.12
N ALA A 50 -15.39 -1.83 -9.32
CA ALA A 50 -15.49 -1.08 -10.57
C ALA A 50 -14.36 -0.07 -10.81
N LEU A 51 -13.52 0.21 -9.80
CA LEU A 51 -12.35 1.07 -9.98
C LEU A 51 -11.38 0.43 -11.00
N PRO A 52 -10.81 1.21 -11.95
CA PRO A 52 -10.11 0.68 -13.12
C PRO A 52 -8.73 0.09 -12.83
N GLY A 53 -8.18 0.28 -11.63
CA GLY A 53 -6.83 -0.15 -11.28
C GLY A 53 -6.76 -1.25 -10.20
N PRO A 54 -5.54 -1.61 -9.79
CA PRO A 54 -5.27 -2.69 -8.86
C PRO A 54 -5.56 -2.28 -7.40
N VAL A 55 -6.84 -2.17 -7.07
CA VAL A 55 -7.28 -1.96 -5.68
C VAL A 55 -7.10 -3.26 -4.89
N THR A 56 -6.50 -3.16 -3.71
CA THR A 56 -6.53 -4.22 -2.70
C THR A 56 -7.77 -4.05 -1.84
N THR A 57 -8.59 -5.10 -1.71
CA THR A 57 -9.81 -5.11 -0.92
C THR A 57 -9.55 -5.76 0.43
N ALA A 58 -9.65 -5.00 1.52
CA ALA A 58 -9.55 -5.54 2.88
C ALA A 58 -10.94 -5.74 3.48
N ILE A 59 -11.25 -7.00 3.83
CA ILE A 59 -12.60 -7.44 4.18
C ILE A 59 -12.61 -7.87 5.64
N MET A 60 -13.52 -7.34 6.44
CA MET A 60 -13.67 -7.76 7.84
C MET A 60 -14.41 -9.11 7.91
N PRO A 61 -14.02 -10.02 8.82
CA PRO A 61 -14.58 -11.37 8.89
C PRO A 61 -15.99 -11.44 9.51
N ASP A 62 -16.42 -10.43 10.24
CA ASP A 62 -17.70 -10.35 10.95
C ASP A 62 -18.81 -9.65 10.16
N THR A 63 -18.54 -9.20 8.94
CA THR A 63 -19.54 -8.49 8.14
C THR A 63 -20.54 -9.47 7.50
N PRO A 64 -21.79 -9.04 7.26
CA PRO A 64 -22.84 -9.91 6.73
C PRO A 64 -22.52 -10.48 5.34
N HIS A 65 -21.65 -9.82 4.57
CA HIS A 65 -21.31 -10.22 3.20
C HIS A 65 -19.83 -10.56 3.01
N ALA A 66 -19.07 -10.82 4.07
CA ALA A 66 -17.62 -11.09 3.99
C ALA A 66 -17.26 -12.15 2.94
N THR A 67 -17.89 -13.32 3.03
CA THR A 67 -17.64 -14.46 2.12
C THR A 67 -18.07 -14.17 0.69
N GLU A 68 -19.25 -13.56 0.51
CA GLU A 68 -19.81 -13.24 -0.81
C GLU A 68 -18.93 -12.21 -1.52
N PHE A 69 -18.61 -11.11 -0.83
CA PHE A 69 -17.81 -10.04 -1.38
C PHE A 69 -16.37 -10.50 -1.67
N ALA A 70 -15.76 -11.34 -0.83
CA ALA A 70 -14.44 -11.92 -1.11
C ALA A 70 -14.42 -12.74 -2.41
N ARG A 71 -15.48 -13.52 -2.68
CA ARG A 71 -15.63 -14.27 -3.93
C ARG A 71 -15.82 -13.34 -5.13
N GLU A 72 -16.55 -12.25 -4.98
CA GLU A 72 -16.72 -11.23 -6.03
C GLU A 72 -15.42 -10.50 -6.33
N ALA A 73 -14.73 -10.03 -5.30
CA ALA A 73 -13.45 -9.34 -5.43
C ALA A 73 -12.40 -10.22 -6.12
N HIS A 74 -12.29 -11.49 -5.72
CA HIS A 74 -11.39 -12.43 -6.36
C HIS A 74 -11.75 -12.68 -7.84
N ARG A 75 -13.03 -12.89 -8.17
CA ARG A 75 -13.48 -13.04 -9.57
C ARG A 75 -13.25 -11.79 -10.41
N ALA A 76 -13.34 -10.61 -9.81
CA ALA A 76 -13.01 -9.33 -10.44
C ALA A 76 -11.50 -9.07 -10.58
N GLY A 77 -10.64 -10.04 -10.20
CA GLY A 77 -9.20 -9.93 -10.28
C GLY A 77 -8.58 -8.98 -9.25
N LYS A 78 -9.33 -8.58 -8.21
CA LYS A 78 -8.82 -7.75 -7.12
C LYS A 78 -8.05 -8.60 -6.11
N ILE A 79 -7.07 -8.00 -5.45
CA ILE A 79 -6.35 -8.67 -4.36
C ILE A 79 -7.21 -8.60 -3.10
N VAL A 80 -7.52 -9.75 -2.52
CA VAL A 80 -8.26 -9.84 -1.26
C VAL A 80 -7.27 -9.94 -0.09
N ILE A 81 -7.47 -9.17 0.98
CA ILE A 81 -6.79 -9.35 2.26
C ILE A 81 -7.81 -9.42 3.39
N LEU A 82 -7.43 -10.10 4.48
CA LEU A 82 -8.24 -10.12 5.69
C LEU A 82 -8.02 -8.80 6.45
N HIS A 83 -9.10 -8.09 6.77
CA HIS A 83 -9.07 -6.91 7.63
C HIS A 83 -9.37 -7.34 9.06
N MET A 84 -8.32 -7.62 9.83
CA MET A 84 -8.45 -8.32 11.11
C MET A 84 -8.76 -7.34 12.24
N PRO A 85 -9.88 -7.47 12.97
CA PRO A 85 -10.17 -6.65 14.13
C PRO A 85 -9.14 -6.89 15.22
N MET A 86 -8.54 -5.80 15.69
CA MET A 86 -7.53 -5.80 16.74
C MET A 86 -7.82 -4.67 17.73
N ASP A 87 -7.53 -4.89 19.01
CA ASP A 87 -7.83 -3.96 20.10
C ASP A 87 -7.35 -2.52 19.78
N PRO A 88 -8.25 -1.53 19.88
CA PRO A 88 -9.52 -1.54 20.64
C PRO A 88 -10.77 -1.98 19.86
N ALA A 89 -10.63 -2.61 18.68
CA ALA A 89 -11.77 -3.21 18.01
C ALA A 89 -12.45 -4.27 18.90
N THR A 90 -13.75 -4.46 18.67
CA THR A 90 -14.56 -5.43 19.40
C THR A 90 -15.15 -6.45 18.42
N GLY A 91 -15.85 -7.45 18.94
CA GLY A 91 -16.50 -8.48 18.13
C GLY A 91 -15.83 -9.85 18.23
N PRO A 92 -16.43 -10.87 17.59
CA PRO A 92 -16.08 -12.27 17.82
C PRO A 92 -14.67 -12.64 17.32
N TYR A 93 -14.13 -11.90 16.36
CA TYR A 93 -12.79 -12.12 15.83
C TYR A 93 -11.74 -11.19 16.46
N ALA A 94 -12.13 -10.21 17.25
CA ALA A 94 -11.24 -9.16 17.74
C ALA A 94 -10.09 -9.75 18.56
N TRP A 95 -8.86 -9.35 18.24
CA TRP A 95 -7.70 -9.70 19.03
C TRP A 95 -7.50 -8.70 20.17
N HIS A 96 -7.36 -9.20 21.39
CA HIS A 96 -7.03 -8.40 22.56
C HIS A 96 -5.72 -8.88 23.19
N PRO A 97 -4.86 -7.98 23.73
CA PRO A 97 -3.60 -8.34 24.38
C PRO A 97 -3.75 -9.38 25.50
N GLU A 98 -4.91 -9.41 26.15
CA GLU A 98 -5.21 -10.27 27.28
C GLU A 98 -5.58 -11.71 26.87
N LEU A 99 -5.83 -11.95 25.57
CA LEU A 99 -6.16 -13.29 25.09
C LEU A 99 -4.89 -14.14 24.94
N PRO A 100 -4.94 -15.43 25.33
CA PRO A 100 -3.83 -16.36 25.10
C PRO A 100 -3.64 -16.61 23.59
N LEU A 101 -2.42 -16.95 23.18
CA LEU A 101 -2.05 -17.14 21.76
C LEU A 101 -2.93 -18.19 21.07
N GLU A 102 -3.36 -19.23 21.78
CA GLU A 102 -4.24 -20.28 21.26
C GLU A 102 -5.60 -19.72 20.83
N GLU A 103 -6.15 -18.78 21.60
CA GLU A 103 -7.41 -18.11 21.25
C GLU A 103 -7.22 -17.12 20.11
N LEU A 104 -6.09 -16.40 20.07
CA LEU A 104 -5.73 -15.55 18.93
C LEU A 104 -5.62 -16.39 17.64
N GLN A 105 -4.98 -17.55 17.70
CA GLN A 105 -4.87 -18.49 16.58
C GLN A 105 -6.23 -18.99 16.13
N LYS A 106 -7.08 -19.44 17.06
CA LYS A 106 -8.44 -19.90 16.75
C LYS A 106 -9.26 -18.81 16.04
N ARG A 107 -9.16 -17.55 16.49
CA ARG A 107 -9.83 -16.41 15.85
C ARG A 107 -9.29 -16.13 14.45
N LEU A 108 -7.96 -16.20 14.27
CA LEU A 108 -7.33 -16.03 12.97
C LEU A 108 -7.77 -17.13 11.97
N ASP A 109 -7.82 -18.38 12.43
CA ASP A 109 -8.29 -19.51 11.63
C ASP A 109 -9.75 -19.36 11.22
N ALA A 110 -10.60 -18.93 12.14
CA ALA A 110 -12.00 -18.67 11.85
C ALA A 110 -12.16 -17.49 10.86
N ALA A 111 -11.39 -16.41 11.04
CA ALA A 111 -11.43 -15.24 10.17
C ALA A 111 -11.02 -15.57 8.71
N PHE A 112 -9.97 -16.38 8.52
CA PHE A 112 -9.57 -16.84 7.19
C PHE A 112 -10.61 -17.72 6.50
N LYS A 113 -11.45 -18.45 7.25
CA LYS A 113 -12.58 -19.20 6.67
C LYS A 113 -13.68 -18.28 6.18
N MET A 114 -13.94 -17.18 6.89
CA MET A 114 -14.94 -16.18 6.49
C MET A 114 -14.50 -15.34 5.30
N VAL A 115 -13.20 -15.09 5.15
CA VAL A 115 -12.65 -14.30 4.04
C VAL A 115 -11.76 -15.20 3.16
N PRO A 116 -12.34 -15.94 2.19
CA PRO A 116 -11.57 -16.77 1.28
C PRO A 116 -10.69 -15.94 0.32
N TYR A 117 -9.73 -16.60 -0.34
CA TYR A 117 -8.82 -16.03 -1.35
C TYR A 117 -7.85 -14.95 -0.87
N THR A 118 -7.70 -14.79 0.45
CA THR A 118 -6.79 -13.80 1.03
C THR A 118 -5.35 -14.02 0.58
N ALA A 119 -4.68 -12.96 0.14
CA ALA A 119 -3.25 -12.95 -0.17
C ALA A 119 -2.41 -12.43 1.02
N GLY A 120 -3.05 -11.74 1.96
CA GLY A 120 -2.43 -11.13 3.12
C GLY A 120 -3.46 -10.72 4.17
N ILE A 121 -3.00 -9.94 5.13
CA ILE A 121 -3.81 -9.38 6.23
C ILE A 121 -3.36 -7.94 6.52
N ASN A 122 -4.28 -7.11 6.99
CA ASN A 122 -3.98 -5.87 7.71
C ASN A 122 -4.80 -5.78 9.00
N ASN A 123 -4.49 -4.80 9.84
CA ASN A 123 -5.22 -4.56 11.10
C ASN A 123 -6.35 -3.54 10.92
N HIS A 124 -7.55 -3.88 11.41
CA HIS A 124 -8.64 -2.96 11.70
C HIS A 124 -8.47 -2.45 13.13
N MET A 125 -8.44 -1.12 13.31
CA MET A 125 -7.97 -0.49 14.55
C MET A 125 -6.60 -1.04 14.98
N GLY A 126 -6.45 -1.64 16.16
CA GLY A 126 -5.22 -2.32 16.56
C GLY A 126 -4.19 -1.47 17.28
N SER A 127 -4.51 -0.26 17.73
CA SER A 127 -3.52 0.64 18.36
C SER A 127 -2.86 0.04 19.61
N ARG A 128 -3.58 -0.78 20.39
CA ARG A 128 -3.00 -1.51 21.55
C ARG A 128 -2.43 -2.86 21.15
N MET A 129 -3.10 -3.58 20.25
CA MET A 129 -2.70 -4.94 19.86
C MET A 129 -1.41 -4.96 19.05
N THR A 130 -1.26 -4.03 18.10
CA THR A 130 -0.07 -3.95 17.25
C THR A 130 1.18 -3.50 18.01
N ALA A 131 1.03 -2.96 19.22
CA ALA A 131 2.11 -2.65 20.13
C ALA A 131 2.61 -3.87 20.93
N GLN A 132 1.96 -5.04 20.84
CA GLN A 132 2.32 -6.25 21.58
C GLN A 132 3.38 -7.08 20.85
N PRO A 133 4.66 -7.10 21.29
CA PRO A 133 5.74 -7.73 20.52
C PRO A 133 5.60 -9.24 20.37
N VAL A 134 5.15 -9.94 21.43
CA VAL A 134 4.98 -11.40 21.43
C VAL A 134 3.91 -11.81 20.42
N ALA A 135 2.73 -11.19 20.50
CA ALA A 135 1.62 -11.51 19.61
C ALA A 135 1.91 -11.12 18.15
N MET A 136 2.56 -9.97 17.91
CA MET A 136 2.93 -9.58 16.55
C MET A 136 4.03 -10.49 15.98
N ALA A 137 5.05 -10.86 16.75
CA ALA A 137 6.06 -11.81 16.30
C ALA A 137 5.44 -13.17 15.94
N TRP A 138 4.53 -13.66 16.79
CA TRP A 138 3.78 -14.89 16.51
C TRP A 138 2.96 -14.78 15.22
N LEU A 139 2.21 -13.69 15.04
CA LEU A 139 1.41 -13.46 13.83
C LEU A 139 2.30 -13.47 12.58
N MET A 140 3.45 -12.79 12.60
CA MET A 140 4.32 -12.75 11.42
C MET A 140 4.86 -14.13 11.05
N GLY A 141 5.25 -14.94 12.04
CA GLY A 141 5.65 -16.33 11.81
C GLY A 141 4.52 -17.16 11.20
N GLU A 142 3.29 -16.97 11.69
CA GLU A 142 2.13 -17.69 11.16
C GLU A 142 1.74 -17.25 9.73
N LEU A 143 1.86 -15.97 9.42
CA LEU A 143 1.66 -15.45 8.06
C LEU A 143 2.73 -15.99 7.10
N GLN A 144 3.99 -16.08 7.54
CA GLN A 144 5.07 -16.68 6.75
C GLN A 144 4.75 -18.14 6.40
N ARG A 145 4.34 -18.94 7.40
CA ARG A 145 3.94 -20.34 7.22
C ARG A 145 2.75 -20.51 6.26
N ARG A 146 1.86 -19.52 6.19
CA ARG A 146 0.68 -19.50 5.30
C ARG A 146 0.94 -18.84 3.94
N HIS A 147 2.18 -18.40 3.66
CA HIS A 147 2.53 -17.63 2.47
C HIS A 147 1.64 -16.37 2.29
N LYS A 148 1.39 -15.65 3.37
CA LYS A 148 0.60 -14.41 3.42
C LYS A 148 1.52 -13.21 3.68
N PHE A 149 1.24 -12.06 3.09
CA PHE A 149 1.92 -10.81 3.44
C PHE A 149 1.19 -10.04 4.55
N PHE A 150 1.88 -9.09 5.18
CA PHE A 150 1.30 -8.19 6.17
C PHE A 150 1.30 -6.73 5.68
N VAL A 151 0.18 -6.02 5.87
CA VAL A 151 0.14 -4.57 5.74
C VAL A 151 -0.12 -3.96 7.12
N ASP A 152 0.81 -3.13 7.58
CA ASP A 152 0.61 -2.34 8.80
C ASP A 152 -0.22 -1.11 8.47
N SER A 153 -1.46 -1.07 8.96
CA SER A 153 -2.35 0.10 8.83
C SER A 153 -1.87 1.29 9.67
N ARG A 154 -0.91 1.10 10.59
CA ARG A 154 -0.29 2.13 11.44
C ARG A 154 -1.32 3.03 12.13
N THR A 155 -2.26 2.43 12.86
CA THR A 155 -3.25 3.16 13.67
C THR A 155 -2.66 3.75 14.95
N SER A 156 -1.42 3.40 15.27
CA SER A 156 -0.60 4.00 16.33
C SER A 156 0.87 4.04 15.90
N ALA A 157 1.61 5.05 16.35
CA ALA A 157 3.06 5.11 16.19
C ALA A 157 3.81 4.05 17.04
N GLN A 158 3.11 3.42 17.98
CA GLN A 158 3.64 2.36 18.86
C GLN A 158 3.58 0.96 18.24
N THR A 159 3.04 0.81 17.02
CA THR A 159 3.01 -0.48 16.33
C THR A 159 4.42 -1.04 16.19
N VAL A 160 4.60 -2.30 16.58
CA VAL A 160 5.82 -3.06 16.33
C VAL A 160 5.64 -4.06 15.19
N ALA A 161 4.46 -4.10 14.56
CA ALA A 161 4.09 -5.15 13.61
C ALA A 161 5.02 -5.20 12.38
N ALA A 162 5.26 -4.06 11.73
CA ALA A 162 6.20 -3.98 10.61
C ALA A 162 7.65 -4.30 11.03
N GLN A 163 8.07 -3.93 12.24
CA GLN A 163 9.39 -4.28 12.76
C GLN A 163 9.52 -5.81 12.94
N GLN A 164 8.49 -6.47 13.51
CA GLN A 164 8.51 -7.93 13.65
C GLN A 164 8.50 -8.64 12.30
N ALA A 165 7.76 -8.10 11.31
CA ALA A 165 7.74 -8.66 9.96
C ALA A 165 9.12 -8.58 9.30
N GLN A 166 9.79 -7.42 9.43
CA GLN A 166 11.12 -7.21 8.89
C GLN A 166 12.18 -8.14 9.51
N LYS A 167 12.09 -8.48 10.80
CA LYS A 167 13.05 -9.37 11.48
C LYS A 167 13.13 -10.78 10.87
N ILE A 168 12.05 -11.24 10.24
CA ILE A 168 11.95 -12.58 9.66
C ILE A 168 11.80 -12.54 8.13
N ASP A 169 12.07 -11.39 7.52
CA ASP A 169 11.90 -11.13 6.07
C ASP A 169 10.50 -11.43 5.54
N LEU A 170 9.46 -11.30 6.38
CA LEU A 170 8.09 -11.43 5.94
C LEU A 170 7.75 -10.28 5.00
N ALA A 171 7.24 -10.62 3.81
CA ALA A 171 6.69 -9.69 2.84
C ALA A 171 5.71 -8.73 3.54
N SER A 172 6.10 -7.45 3.63
CA SER A 172 5.32 -6.49 4.38
C SER A 172 5.54 -5.05 3.92
N VAL A 173 4.55 -4.22 4.23
CA VAL A 173 4.61 -2.77 4.00
C VAL A 173 3.75 -2.04 5.02
N SER A 174 4.00 -0.75 5.20
CA SER A 174 3.15 0.10 6.03
C SER A 174 2.52 1.23 5.23
N ARG A 175 1.30 1.59 5.61
CA ARG A 175 0.57 2.75 5.09
C ARG A 175 1.34 4.05 5.30
N ASP A 176 1.35 4.93 4.30
CA ASP A 176 1.85 6.30 4.42
C ASP A 176 0.71 7.32 4.63
N VAL A 177 -0.45 7.13 3.99
CA VAL A 177 -1.57 8.09 4.01
C VAL A 177 -2.89 7.39 4.29
N PHE A 178 -3.67 7.91 5.25
CA PHE A 178 -5.10 7.64 5.34
C PHE A 178 -5.85 8.70 4.54
N LEU A 179 -6.72 8.26 3.64
CA LEU A 179 -7.39 9.16 2.71
C LEU A 179 -8.55 9.93 3.37
N ASP A 180 -9.21 9.34 4.37
CA ASP A 180 -10.55 9.75 4.77
C ASP A 180 -10.75 9.82 6.30
N ASP A 181 -9.71 10.24 7.01
CA ASP A 181 -9.81 10.65 8.43
C ASP A 181 -10.87 11.77 8.59
N GLU A 182 -10.90 12.71 7.64
CA GLU A 182 -12.00 13.67 7.48
C GLU A 182 -12.86 13.28 6.27
N ARG A 183 -14.16 13.06 6.51
CA ARG A 183 -15.10 12.52 5.52
C ARG A 183 -15.71 13.59 4.61
N THR A 184 -14.89 14.49 4.09
CA THR A 184 -15.26 15.50 3.10
C THR A 184 -14.49 15.25 1.80
N GLU A 185 -15.11 15.46 0.64
CA GLU A 185 -14.41 15.25 -0.64
C GLU A 185 -13.16 16.15 -0.77
N ALA A 186 -13.20 17.36 -0.21
CA ALA A 186 -12.06 18.28 -0.23
C ALA A 186 -10.88 17.74 0.58
N ALA A 187 -11.10 17.27 1.81
CA ALA A 187 -10.04 16.69 2.63
C ALA A 187 -9.49 15.40 2.00
N ILE A 188 -10.36 14.54 1.47
CA ILE A 188 -9.96 13.29 0.80
C ILE A 188 -9.12 13.58 -0.45
N PHE A 189 -9.53 14.57 -1.24
CA PHE A 189 -8.74 15.02 -2.38
C PHE A 189 -7.36 15.52 -1.95
N ASN A 190 -7.28 16.30 -0.88
CA ASN A 190 -5.99 16.79 -0.35
C ASN A 190 -5.10 15.63 0.14
N GLN A 191 -5.67 14.60 0.76
CA GLN A 191 -4.91 13.40 1.15
C GLN A 191 -4.42 12.61 -0.07
N LEU A 192 -5.22 12.51 -1.12
CA LEU A 192 -4.76 11.92 -2.39
C LEU A 192 -3.59 12.72 -2.99
N GLN A 193 -3.66 14.05 -2.99
CA GLN A 193 -2.54 14.90 -3.44
C GLN A 193 -1.29 14.72 -2.56
N THR A 194 -1.49 14.55 -1.25
CA THR A 194 -0.41 14.23 -0.31
C THR A 194 0.25 12.90 -0.64
N ALA A 195 -0.53 11.85 -0.94
CA ALA A 195 0.00 10.55 -1.36
C ALA A 195 0.80 10.65 -2.68
N ILE A 196 0.30 11.42 -3.66
CA ILE A 196 0.99 11.68 -4.93
C ILE A 196 2.32 12.40 -4.70
N SER A 197 2.32 13.44 -3.86
CA SER A 197 3.52 14.20 -3.50
C SER A 197 4.55 13.32 -2.79
N LEU A 198 4.11 12.49 -1.84
CA LEU A 198 4.97 11.50 -1.17
C LEU A 198 5.55 10.50 -2.16
N ALA A 199 4.74 9.94 -3.05
CA ALA A 199 5.20 9.00 -4.07
C ALA A 199 6.30 9.60 -4.96
N ARG A 200 6.19 10.88 -5.34
CA ARG A 200 7.24 11.58 -6.09
C ARG A 200 8.52 11.78 -5.27
N LYS A 201 8.37 12.12 -3.99
CA LYS A 201 9.50 12.45 -3.11
C LYS A 201 10.33 11.21 -2.72
N GLN A 202 9.67 10.10 -2.42
CA GLN A 202 10.32 8.88 -1.89
C GLN A 202 10.21 7.66 -2.82
N GLY A 203 9.70 7.85 -4.04
CA GLY A 203 9.54 6.81 -5.06
C GLY A 203 8.24 5.99 -4.94
N SER A 204 7.59 5.95 -3.77
CA SER A 204 6.32 5.23 -3.61
C SER A 204 5.46 5.71 -2.45
N ALA A 205 4.14 5.53 -2.52
CA ALA A 205 3.24 5.68 -1.38
C ALA A 205 2.12 4.62 -1.34
N VAL A 206 1.79 4.20 -0.12
CA VAL A 206 0.71 3.28 0.22
C VAL A 206 -0.41 4.10 0.85
N MET A 207 -1.56 4.13 0.19
CA MET A 207 -2.74 4.82 0.70
C MET A 207 -3.82 3.82 1.09
N ILE A 208 -4.47 4.10 2.22
CA ILE A 208 -5.63 3.35 2.69
C ILE A 208 -6.80 4.32 2.80
N GLY A 209 -7.98 3.89 2.35
CA GLY A 209 -9.24 4.56 2.62
C GLY A 209 -10.34 3.55 2.92
N HIS A 210 -11.56 4.03 3.04
CA HIS A 210 -12.76 3.26 3.35
C HIS A 210 -13.83 3.52 2.29
N PRO A 211 -14.84 2.66 2.14
CA PRO A 211 -15.85 2.78 1.08
C PRO A 211 -16.89 3.86 1.36
N TYR A 212 -16.54 4.96 2.04
CA TYR A 212 -17.47 6.07 2.23
C TYR A 212 -17.86 6.68 0.88
N PRO A 213 -19.11 7.17 0.72
CA PRO A 213 -19.56 7.76 -0.54
C PRO A 213 -18.64 8.85 -1.07
N GLN A 214 -18.13 9.72 -0.18
CA GLN A 214 -17.20 10.79 -0.48
C GLN A 214 -15.85 10.25 -0.97
N THR A 215 -15.32 9.21 -0.30
CA THR A 215 -14.07 8.57 -0.70
C THR A 215 -14.18 7.98 -2.09
N LEU A 216 -15.24 7.21 -2.34
CA LEU A 216 -15.49 6.61 -3.64
C LEU A 216 -15.67 7.66 -4.74
N ALA A 217 -16.41 8.75 -4.48
CA ALA A 217 -16.60 9.84 -5.44
C ALA A 217 -15.26 10.48 -5.85
N VAL A 218 -14.37 10.77 -4.89
CA VAL A 218 -13.03 11.31 -5.20
C VAL A 218 -12.19 10.29 -5.97
N LEU A 219 -12.16 9.04 -5.52
CA LEU A 219 -11.33 8.01 -6.15
C LEU A 219 -11.76 7.70 -7.59
N GLU A 220 -13.08 7.59 -7.84
CA GLU A 220 -13.65 7.41 -9.18
C GLU A 220 -13.29 8.58 -10.11
N ARG A 221 -13.31 9.81 -9.58
CA ARG A 221 -13.00 11.02 -10.34
C ARG A 221 -11.50 11.19 -10.61
N GLU A 222 -10.64 10.87 -9.65
CA GLU A 222 -9.23 11.27 -9.67
C GLU A 222 -8.24 10.16 -10.04
N LEU A 223 -8.50 8.90 -9.66
CA LEU A 223 -7.58 7.80 -9.97
C LEU A 223 -7.32 7.60 -11.46
N PRO A 224 -8.29 7.78 -12.39
CA PRO A 224 -8.02 7.70 -13.82
C PRO A 224 -6.96 8.71 -14.32
N LYS A 225 -6.74 9.80 -13.58
CA LYS A 225 -5.83 10.88 -13.97
C LYS A 225 -4.39 10.69 -13.47
N VAL A 226 -4.13 9.79 -12.51
CA VAL A 226 -2.82 9.72 -11.84
C VAL A 226 -1.69 9.31 -12.79
N LYS A 227 -1.98 8.49 -13.80
CA LYS A 227 -0.99 8.11 -14.83
C LYS A 227 -0.49 9.31 -15.64
N ALA A 228 -1.39 10.23 -16.00
CA ALA A 228 -1.03 11.47 -16.69
C ALA A 228 -0.17 12.40 -15.81
N GLN A 229 -0.19 12.20 -14.49
CA GLN A 229 0.64 12.91 -13.53
C GLN A 229 2.01 12.25 -13.29
N GLY A 230 2.36 11.23 -14.08
CA GLY A 230 3.63 10.50 -13.98
C GLY A 230 3.67 9.49 -12.83
N ILE A 231 2.51 9.08 -12.30
CA ILE A 231 2.41 8.10 -11.22
C ILE A 231 1.90 6.77 -11.75
N GLU A 232 2.60 5.69 -11.43
CA GLU A 232 2.21 4.33 -11.78
C GLU A 232 1.42 3.71 -10.61
N TRP A 233 0.13 3.44 -10.83
CA TRP A 233 -0.71 2.74 -9.86
C TRP A 233 -0.49 1.23 -10.00
N ILE A 234 0.20 0.66 -9.02
CA ILE A 234 0.59 -0.76 -8.94
C ILE A 234 -0.18 -1.48 -7.84
N ASP A 235 -0.16 -2.81 -7.89
CA ASP A 235 -0.76 -3.63 -6.84
C ASP A 235 0.11 -3.69 -5.56
N ILE A 236 -0.47 -4.16 -4.46
CA ILE A 236 0.21 -4.20 -3.16
C ILE A 236 1.42 -5.15 -3.13
N LYS A 237 1.43 -6.24 -3.92
CA LYS A 237 2.55 -7.19 -3.98
C LYS A 237 3.73 -6.57 -4.72
N GLN A 238 3.45 -5.86 -5.82
CA GLN A 238 4.44 -5.04 -6.52
C GLN A 238 4.98 -3.95 -5.60
N MET A 239 4.12 -3.28 -4.83
CA MET A 239 4.54 -2.26 -3.87
C MET A 239 5.49 -2.82 -2.79
N ILE A 240 5.17 -3.99 -2.22
CA ILE A 240 6.07 -4.67 -1.27
C ILE A 240 7.43 -4.94 -1.93
N SER A 241 7.44 -5.37 -3.19
CA SER A 241 8.68 -5.62 -3.94
C SER A 241 9.49 -4.32 -4.16
N VAL A 242 8.83 -3.23 -4.58
CA VAL A 242 9.42 -1.90 -4.75
C VAL A 242 10.05 -1.40 -3.46
N ARG A 243 9.41 -1.65 -2.30
CA ARG A 243 9.95 -1.25 -0.99
C ARG A 243 10.93 -2.25 -0.40
N SER A 244 10.94 -3.50 -0.86
CA SER A 244 11.81 -4.57 -0.36
C SER A 244 11.77 -4.69 1.18
N ASN A 245 10.57 -4.65 1.77
CA ASN A 245 10.36 -4.65 3.24
C ASN A 245 11.08 -3.53 4.00
N LYS A 246 11.45 -2.42 3.36
CA LYS A 246 12.16 -1.31 4.00
C LYS A 246 11.22 -0.22 4.48
N ALA A 247 11.53 0.32 5.65
CA ALA A 247 10.86 1.50 6.19
C ALA A 247 11.17 2.76 5.37
N THR A 248 10.15 3.58 5.17
CA THR A 248 10.33 4.97 4.72
C THR A 248 10.81 5.83 5.89
N ALA A 249 11.20 7.08 5.62
CA ALA A 249 11.63 8.01 6.67
C ALA A 249 10.53 8.29 7.72
N ALA A 250 9.26 8.13 7.35
CA ALA A 250 8.13 8.29 8.27
C ALA A 250 7.97 7.08 9.22
N HIS A 251 8.50 5.91 8.86
CA HIS A 251 8.28 4.65 9.58
C HIS A 251 9.55 4.14 10.28
N GLY A 252 10.69 4.80 10.09
CA GLY A 252 11.96 4.30 10.58
C GLY A 252 13.16 5.10 10.08
N LYS A 253 14.34 4.48 10.13
CA LYS A 253 15.60 5.10 9.70
C LYS A 253 16.45 4.09 8.92
N ASN A 254 17.05 4.52 7.82
CA ASN A 254 17.92 3.70 6.98
C ASN A 254 17.27 2.37 6.53
N GLY A 255 15.97 2.40 6.24
CA GLY A 255 15.20 1.22 5.83
C GLY A 255 14.78 0.29 6.99
N ILE A 256 15.17 0.58 8.24
CA ILE A 256 14.82 -0.23 9.41
C ILE A 256 13.60 0.36 10.10
N TYR A 257 12.58 -0.46 10.32
CA TYR A 257 11.36 -0.07 11.04
C TYR A 257 11.64 0.19 12.53
N ARG A 258 10.99 1.22 13.07
CA ARG A 258 11.08 1.62 14.48
C ARG A 258 9.73 1.47 15.18
#